data_AF-A0A924YFQ2-F1
#
_entry.id   AF-A0A924YFQ2-F1
#
_cell.length_a   1.000
_cell.length_b   1.000
_cell.length_c   1.000
_cell.angle_alpha   90.00
_cell.angle_beta   90.00
_cell.angle_gamma   90.00
#
_symmetry.space_group_name_H-M   'P 1'
#
loop_
_entity.id
_entity.type
_entity.pdbx_description
1 polymer ?
#
loop_
_entity_poly.entity_id
_entity_poly.type
_entity_poly.pdbx_seq_one_letter_code
_entity_poly.pdbx_strand_id
1 'polypeptide(L)'
;MHELISTILSQRTNHRNESAAYRRMWERFESWEGVRDAPVEELAEAIAPSNYAETKAPNIQKTLGRIIEERGETSIEFLRDLPADEGL
;
A
#
# COMPACT_ATOMS: atom_id res chain seq x y z
N MET A 1 -7.52 -3.77 -1.00
CA MET A 1 -6.29 -2.94 -1.07
C MET A 1 -5.53 -2.98 0.24
N HIS A 2 -6.25 -2.96 1.37
CA HIS A 2 -5.71 -3.15 2.73
C HIS A 2 -4.64 -4.25 2.84
N GLU A 3 -4.99 -5.51 2.55
CA GLU A 3 -4.09 -6.66 2.72
C GLU A 3 -2.79 -6.56 1.91
N LEU A 4 -2.87 -6.05 0.68
CA LEU A 4 -1.69 -5.86 -0.17
C LEU A 4 -0.73 -4.83 0.41
N ILE A 5 -1.27 -3.68 0.87
CA ILE A 5 -0.44 -2.63 1.45
C ILE A 5 0.09 -3.05 2.83
N SER A 6 -0.72 -3.72 3.66
CA SER A 6 -0.25 -4.35 4.91
C SER A 6 0.88 -5.35 4.65
N THR A 7 0.78 -6.17 3.60
CA THR A 7 1.86 -7.09 3.19
C THR A 7 3.15 -6.34 2.84
N ILE A 8 3.08 -5.22 2.11
CA ILE A 8 4.28 -4.41 1.80
C ILE A 8 4.86 -3.80 3.08
N LEU A 9 4.00 -3.27 3.97
CA LEU A 9 4.43 -2.65 5.22
C LEU A 9 5.07 -3.65 6.20
N SER A 10 4.57 -4.89 6.27
CA SER A 10 5.04 -5.93 7.18
C SER A 10 6.40 -6.52 6.78
N GLN A 11 6.86 -6.31 5.54
CA GLN A 11 8.18 -6.76 5.11
C GLN A 11 9.26 -6.22 6.07
N ARG A 12 9.97 -7.15 6.72
CA ARG A 12 11.01 -6.87 7.73
C ARG A 12 10.57 -5.91 8.84
N THR A 13 9.27 -5.86 9.16
CA THR A 13 8.70 -4.93 10.15
C THR A 13 7.85 -5.73 11.13
N ASN A 14 7.94 -5.43 12.43
CA ASN A 14 7.09 -6.09 13.42
C ASN A 14 5.65 -5.59 13.35
N HIS A 15 4.70 -6.40 13.83
CA HIS A 15 3.27 -6.11 13.72
C HIS A 15 2.85 -4.77 14.37
N ARG A 16 3.46 -4.40 15.51
CA ARG A 16 3.16 -3.12 16.18
C ARG A 16 3.51 -1.93 15.29
N ASN A 17 4.67 -1.98 14.65
CA ASN A 17 5.17 -0.94 13.77
C ASN A 17 4.41 -0.89 12.44
N GLU A 18 4.09 -2.05 11.88
CA GLU A 18 3.24 -2.18 10.70
C GLU A 18 1.87 -1.54 10.93
N SER A 19 1.19 -1.92 12.02
CA SER A 19 -0.11 -1.36 12.40
C SER A 19 -0.05 0.15 12.62
N ALA A 20 1.05 0.66 13.18
CA ALA A 20 1.25 2.10 13.35
C ALA A 20 1.47 2.83 12.01
N ALA A 21 2.27 2.26 11.11
CA ALA A 21 2.50 2.81 9.77
C ALA A 21 1.22 2.85 8.95
N TYR A 22 0.44 1.75 8.95
CA TYR A 22 -0.82 1.68 8.23
C TYR A 22 -1.81 2.74 8.71
N ARG A 23 -1.99 2.85 10.03
CA ARG A 23 -2.92 3.81 10.63
C ARG A 23 -2.55 5.25 10.27
N ARG A 24 -1.28 5.64 10.43
CA ARG A 24 -0.79 6.98 10.11
C ARG A 24 -0.99 7.33 8.63
N MET A 25 -0.69 6.40 7.73
CA MET A 25 -0.90 6.57 6.30
C MET A 25 -2.39 6.78 5.99
N TRP A 26 -3.27 5.95 6.55
CA TRP A 26 -4.71 6.03 6.29
C TRP A 26 -5.34 7.30 6.86
N GLU A 27 -4.97 7.68 8.09
CA GLU A 27 -5.41 8.93 8.73
C GLU A 27 -4.95 10.18 7.95
N ARG A 28 -3.78 10.14 7.30
CA ARG A 28 -3.22 11.30 6.61
C ARG A 28 -3.79 11.49 5.20
N PHE A 29 -4.02 10.41 4.46
CA PHE A 29 -4.32 10.48 3.03
C PHE A 29 -5.76 10.08 2.66
N GLU A 30 -6.49 9.47 3.60
CA GLU A 30 -7.96 9.23 3.59
C GLU A 30 -8.54 8.44 2.40
N SER A 31 -7.71 8.08 1.41
CA SER A 31 -8.09 7.36 0.19
C SER A 31 -6.88 6.70 -0.46
N TRP A 32 -7.10 5.71 -1.32
CA TRP A 32 -6.00 5.06 -2.05
C TRP A 32 -5.41 5.97 -3.12
N GLU A 33 -6.24 6.80 -3.76
CA GLU A 33 -5.81 7.87 -4.66
C GLU A 33 -4.96 8.89 -3.90
N GLY A 34 -5.37 9.29 -2.70
CA GLY A 34 -4.59 10.17 -1.83
C GLY A 34 -3.21 9.59 -1.50
N VAL A 35 -3.13 8.28 -1.19
CA VAL A 35 -1.83 7.61 -0.96
C VAL A 35 -0.99 7.55 -2.24
N ARG A 36 -1.61 7.25 -3.40
CA ARG A 36 -0.96 7.18 -4.71
C ARG A 36 -0.37 8.52 -5.12
N ASP A 37 -1.14 9.61 -4.95
CA ASP A 37 -0.83 10.93 -5.47
C ASP A 37 -0.10 11.83 -4.45
N ALA A 38 0.02 11.39 -3.20
CA ALA A 38 0.80 12.08 -2.18
C ALA A 38 2.27 12.29 -2.60
N PRO A 39 2.94 13.35 -2.13
CA PRO A 39 4.39 13.44 -2.23
C PRO A 39 5.05 12.21 -1.60
N VAL A 40 5.99 11.60 -2.32
CA VAL A 40 6.66 10.35 -1.90
C VAL A 40 7.29 10.50 -0.52
N GLU A 41 7.88 11.66 -0.25
CA GLU A 41 8.53 11.99 1.01
C GLU A 41 7.52 12.06 2.17
N GLU A 42 6.33 12.61 1.93
CA GLU A 42 5.26 12.66 2.93
C GLU A 42 4.68 11.26 3.20
N LEU A 43 4.55 10.43 2.16
CA LEU A 43 4.16 9.04 2.33
C LEU A 43 5.21 8.29 3.15
N ALA A 44 6.49 8.42 2.80
CA ALA A 44 7.60 7.81 3.53
C ALA A 44 7.62 8.25 5.01
N GLU A 45 7.36 9.52 5.29
CA GLU A 45 7.21 10.02 6.67
C GLU A 45 6.04 9.35 7.39
N ALA A 46 4.87 9.25 6.75
CA ALA A 46 3.68 8.64 7.34
C ALA A 46 3.92 7.16 7.69
N ILE A 47 4.63 6.42 6.82
CA ILE A 47 4.96 5.00 7.02
C ILE A 47 6.33 4.78 7.70
N ALA A 48 6.97 5.83 8.23
CA ALA A 48 8.26 5.75 8.91
C ALA A 48 8.37 4.75 10.08
N PRO A 49 7.27 4.36 10.78
CA PRO A 49 7.34 3.26 11.73
C PRO A 49 7.74 1.92 11.09
N SER A 50 7.47 1.74 9.80
CA SER A 50 7.90 0.57 9.03
C SER A 50 9.37 0.69 8.63
N ASN A 51 10.07 -0.45 8.58
CA ASN A 51 11.46 -0.45 8.13
C ASN A 51 11.54 -0.17 6.62
N TYR A 52 12.55 0.60 6.19
CA TYR A 52 12.81 0.98 4.80
C TYR A 52 11.67 1.77 4.15
N ALA A 53 11.10 2.72 4.89
CA ALA A 53 9.97 3.55 4.46
C ALA A 53 10.21 4.28 3.13
N GLU A 54 11.43 4.80 2.93
CA GLU A 54 11.89 5.46 1.72
C GLU A 54 11.87 4.55 0.48
N THR A 55 12.06 3.25 0.68
CA THR A 55 11.96 2.26 -0.40
C THR A 55 10.52 1.79 -0.59
N LYS A 56 9.75 1.70 0.50
CA LYS A 56 8.37 1.20 0.47
C LYS A 56 7.39 2.21 -0.13
N ALA A 57 7.52 3.50 0.17
CA ALA A 57 6.62 4.54 -0.32
C ALA A 57 6.46 4.54 -1.86
N PRO A 58 7.54 4.62 -2.66
CA PRO A 58 7.39 4.58 -4.12
C PRO A 58 6.87 3.24 -4.63
N ASN A 59 7.16 2.12 -3.95
CA ASN A 59 6.64 0.81 -4.34
C ASN A 59 5.14 0.67 -4.07
N ILE A 60 4.65 1.23 -2.95
CA ILE A 60 3.23 1.34 -2.65
C ILE A 60 2.55 2.13 -3.76
N GLN A 61 3.04 3.33 -4.09
CA GLN A 61 2.41 4.16 -5.12
C GLN A 61 2.41 3.51 -6.50
N LYS A 62 3.51 2.86 -6.91
CA LYS A 62 3.56 2.08 -8.16
C LYS A 62 2.53 0.96 -8.19
N THR A 63 2.36 0.27 -7.07
CA THR A 63 1.39 -0.83 -6.94
C THR A 63 -0.04 -0.30 -7.04
N LEU A 64 -0.34 0.79 -6.33
CA LEU A 64 -1.64 1.47 -6.41
C LEU A 64 -1.91 1.99 -7.82
N GLY A 65 -0.93 2.63 -8.45
CA GLY A 65 -1.02 3.15 -9.82
C GLY A 65 -1.40 2.06 -10.82
N ARG A 66 -0.67 0.95 -10.84
CA ARG A 66 -0.98 -0.20 -11.72
C ARG A 66 -2.39 -0.73 -11.52
N ILE A 67 -2.81 -0.94 -10.28
CA ILE A 67 -4.14 -1.50 -9.98
C ILE A 67 -5.25 -0.54 -10.42
N ILE A 68 -5.10 0.76 -10.16
CA ILE A 68 -6.10 1.77 -10.49
C ILE A 68 -6.15 2.00 -12.01
N GLU A 69 -5.02 2.04 -12.70
CA GLU A 69 -4.93 2.22 -14.15
C GLU A 69 -5.53 1.03 -14.92
N GLU A 70 -5.26 -0.20 -14.49
CA GLU A 70 -5.74 -1.40 -15.17
C GLU A 70 -7.24 -1.63 -14.99
N ARG A 71 -7.84 -1.12 -13.90
CA ARG A 71 -9.19 -1.55 -13.48
C ARG A 71 -10.20 -0.43 -13.27
N GLY A 72 -9.77 0.84 -13.21
CA GLY A 72 -10.65 1.99 -12.99
C GLY A 72 -11.31 2.04 -11.59
N GLU A 73 -10.96 1.12 -10.69
CA GLU A 73 -11.50 1.00 -9.33
C GLU A 73 -10.39 0.73 -8.32
N THR A 74 -10.50 1.27 -7.11
CA THR A 74 -9.56 1.05 -6.00
C THR A 74 -9.82 -0.25 -5.24
N SER A 75 -10.01 -1.35 -5.98
CA SER A 75 -10.34 -2.65 -5.42
C SER A 75 -9.44 -3.77 -5.94
N ILE A 76 -9.05 -4.68 -5.04
CA ILE A 76 -8.41 -5.98 -5.36
C ILE A 76 -9.37 -7.14 -5.09
N GLU A 77 -10.68 -6.87 -4.94
CA GLU A 77 -11.69 -7.93 -4.79
C GLU A 77 -11.68 -8.89 -6.00
N PHE A 78 -11.25 -8.43 -7.18
CA PHE A 78 -11.11 -9.28 -8.37
C PHE A 78 -10.10 -10.43 -8.19
N LEU A 79 -9.11 -10.30 -7.28
CA LEU A 79 -8.20 -11.41 -6.96
C LEU A 79 -8.91 -12.56 -6.25
N ARG A 80 -10.11 -12.33 -5.69
CA ARG A 80 -10.93 -13.40 -5.12
C ARG A 80 -11.52 -14.32 -6.19
N ASP A 81 -11.74 -13.79 -7.39
CA ASP A 81 -12.42 -14.48 -8.49
C ASP A 81 -11.45 -14.96 -9.60
N LEU A 82 -10.16 -14.64 -9.49
CA LEU A 82 -9.13 -15.20 -10.38
C LEU A 82 -8.84 -16.65 -10.00
N PRO A 83 -8.87 -17.59 -10.97
CA PRO A 83 -8.34 -18.94 -10.78
C PRO A 83 -6.89 -18.85 -10.28
N ALA A 84 -6.55 -19.58 -9.22
CA ALA A 84 -5.24 -19.54 -8.56
C ALA A 84 -4.06 -19.89 -9.51
N ASP A 85 -4.39 -20.47 -10.65
CA ASP A 85 -3.56 -20.94 -11.73
C ASP A 85 -2.97 -19.83 -12.63
N GLU A 86 -3.43 -18.57 -12.52
CA GLU A 86 -2.85 -17.41 -13.22
C GLU A 86 -1.93 -16.54 -12.33
N GLY A 87 -1.68 -16.96 -11.08
CA GLY A 87 -0.90 -16.20 -10.08
C GLY A 87 0.60 -16.52 -10.02
N LEU A 88 1.27 -16.79 -11.16
CA LEU A 88 2.73 -17.03 -11.23
C LEU A 88 3.42 -16.20 -12.32
#